data_AF-A0A1A8FZM2-F1
#
_entry.id   AF-A0A1A8FZM2-F1
#
_cell.length_a   1.000
_cell.length_b   1.000
_cell.length_c   1.000
_cell.angle_alpha   90.00
_cell.angle_beta   90.00
_cell.angle_gamma   90.00
#
_symmetry.space_group_name_H-M   'P 1'
#
loop_
_entity.id
_entity.type
_entity.pdbx_description
1 polymer ?
#
loop_
_entity_poly.entity_id
_entity_poly.type
_entity_poly.pdbx_seq_one_letter_code
_entity_poly.pdbx_strand_id
1 'polypeptide(L)'
;IQPHQKQKASPMRSTSENSLVAMDFSGQKTRVIENPSEALSVAVEEGLSWRRRSCHRLSGHGSPSATQSSVSSLAIHLSQPWFHGKLSRDEAQ
;
A
#
# COMPACT_ATOMS: atom_id res chain seq x y z
N ILE A 1 33.95 -22.64 18.58
CA ILE A 1 32.51 -22.76 18.24
C ILE A 1 32.03 -21.35 17.90
N GLN A 2 31.89 -21.03 16.61
CA GLN A 2 31.48 -19.69 16.14
C GLN A 2 29.96 -19.55 16.23
N PRO A 3 29.40 -18.49 16.83
CA PRO A 3 27.96 -18.29 16.82
C PRO A 3 27.50 -17.78 15.45
N HIS A 4 26.63 -18.55 14.81
CA HIS A 4 26.04 -18.22 13.51
C HIS A 4 24.95 -17.18 13.76
N GLN A 5 25.18 -15.93 13.37
CA GLN A 5 24.16 -14.89 13.40
C GLN A 5 23.08 -15.24 12.38
N LYS A 6 21.90 -15.62 12.88
CA LYS A 6 20.71 -15.96 12.09
C LYS A 6 20.27 -14.72 11.31
N GLN A 7 20.64 -14.67 10.04
CA GLN A 7 20.28 -13.62 9.11
C GLN A 7 18.75 -13.55 9.01
N LYS A 8 18.17 -12.49 9.57
CA LYS A 8 16.73 -12.23 9.53
C LYS A 8 16.37 -11.96 8.07
N ALA A 9 15.77 -12.95 7.40
CA ALA A 9 15.30 -12.80 6.03
C ALA A 9 14.32 -11.61 5.95
N SER A 10 14.79 -10.50 5.40
CA SER A 10 13.93 -9.38 5.04
C SER A 10 12.97 -9.86 3.93
N PRO A 11 11.67 -9.55 4.01
CA PRO A 11 10.73 -9.78 2.92
C PRO A 11 11.36 -9.22 1.65
N MET A 12 11.47 -10.03 0.58
CA MET A 12 12.26 -9.78 -0.63
C MET A 12 12.39 -8.29 -0.96
N ARG A 13 13.45 -7.66 -0.43
CA ARG A 13 13.75 -6.25 -0.73
C ARG A 13 14.54 -6.28 -2.03
N SER A 14 14.06 -5.53 -3.02
CA SER A 14 14.77 -5.29 -4.28
C SER A 14 16.26 -5.13 -3.99
N THR A 15 17.08 -5.98 -4.60
CA THR A 15 18.48 -6.22 -4.21
C THR A 15 19.46 -5.17 -4.74
N SER A 16 18.98 -3.95 -5.06
CA SER A 16 19.86 -2.82 -5.38
C SER A 16 19.79 -1.76 -4.28
N GLU A 17 20.93 -1.13 -4.01
CA GLU A 17 21.10 -0.15 -2.93
C GLU A 17 20.24 1.12 -3.07
N ASN A 18 19.52 1.29 -4.19
CA ASN A 18 18.70 2.47 -4.45
C ASN A 18 17.51 2.18 -5.39
N SER A 19 16.71 1.15 -5.11
CA SER A 19 15.55 0.81 -5.96
C SER A 19 14.29 1.62 -5.66
N LEU A 20 14.22 2.30 -4.51
CA LEU A 20 13.02 2.98 -4.04
C LEU A 20 13.29 4.48 -3.96
N VAL A 21 12.36 5.28 -4.49
CA VAL A 21 12.42 6.74 -4.46
C VAL A 21 11.14 7.28 -3.84
N ALA A 22 11.26 8.30 -2.99
CA ALA A 22 10.10 9.00 -2.45
C ALA A 22 9.47 9.86 -3.55
N MET A 23 8.14 9.79 -3.68
CA MET A 23 7.38 10.52 -4.71
C MET A 23 6.26 11.33 -4.08
N ASP A 24 5.94 12.49 -4.68
CA ASP A 24 4.82 13.34 -4.27
C ASP A 24 3.83 13.53 -5.44
N PHE A 25 2.55 13.27 -5.15
CA PHE A 25 1.40 13.36 -6.05
C PHE A 25 0.41 14.47 -5.66
N SER A 26 0.71 15.27 -4.64
CA SER A 26 -0.21 16.29 -4.10
C SER A 26 -0.46 17.47 -5.06
N GLY A 27 0.46 17.73 -6.00
CA GLY A 27 0.38 18.83 -6.96
C GLY A 27 -0.20 18.45 -8.32
N GLN A 28 -0.36 19.44 -9.20
CA GLN A 28 -0.79 19.23 -10.60
C GLN A 28 0.18 18.35 -11.39
N LYS A 29 1.46 18.35 -11.02
CA LYS A 29 2.50 17.51 -11.59
C LYS A 29 3.13 16.68 -10.48
N THR A 30 3.31 15.40 -10.74
CA THR A 30 4.01 14.49 -9.85
C THR A 30 5.50 14.82 -9.85
N ARG A 31 6.15 14.70 -8.68
CA ARG A 31 7.60 14.90 -8.57
C ARG A 31 8.25 13.79 -7.77
N VAL A 32 9.53 13.56 -8.06
CA VAL A 32 10.42 12.79 -7.19
C VAL A 32 10.97 13.73 -6.13
N ILE A 33 11.01 13.28 -4.88
CA ILE A 33 11.53 14.07 -3.75
C ILE A 33 13.05 13.91 -3.72
N GLU A 34 13.77 14.98 -4.03
CA GLU A 34 15.24 15.01 -4.09
C GLU A 34 15.90 15.40 -2.77
N ASN A 35 15.20 16.20 -1.95
CA ASN A 35 15.73 16.62 -0.66
C ASN A 35 15.82 15.38 0.28
N PRO A 36 17.02 15.02 0.77
CA PRO A 36 17.19 13.79 1.53
C PRO A 36 16.45 13.80 2.87
N SER A 37 16.32 14.97 3.50
CA SER A 37 15.55 15.12 4.75
C SER A 37 14.05 14.97 4.50
N GLU A 38 13.53 15.56 3.42
CA GLU A 38 12.13 15.39 3.01
C GLU A 38 11.82 13.91 2.70
N ALA A 39 12.70 13.24 1.94
CA ALA A 39 12.54 11.83 1.62
C ALA A 39 12.52 10.94 2.87
N LEU A 40 13.38 11.23 3.86
CA LEU A 40 13.40 10.52 5.12
C LEU A 40 12.10 10.74 5.92
N SER A 41 11.63 11.99 5.99
CA SER A 41 10.37 12.32 6.66
C SER A 41 9.18 11.60 6.04
N VAL A 42 9.11 11.56 4.70
CA VAL A 42 8.03 10.87 3.97
C VAL A 42 8.06 9.36 4.23
N ALA A 43 9.23 8.73 4.21
CA ALA A 43 9.36 7.31 4.51
C ALA A 43 8.87 6.95 5.93
N VAL A 44 9.18 7.79 6.93
CA VAL A 44 8.72 7.62 8.31
C VAL A 44 7.20 7.78 8.39
N GLU A 45 6.64 8.83 7.80
CA GLU A 45 5.21 9.11 7.81
C GLU A 45 4.39 8.01 7.12
N GLU A 46 4.83 7.53 5.96
CA GLU A 46 4.17 6.45 5.22
C GLU A 46 4.15 5.16 6.04
N GLY A 47 5.28 4.80 6.67
CA GLY A 47 5.39 3.64 7.55
C GLY A 47 4.43 3.70 8.74
N LEU A 48 4.28 4.87 9.37
CA LEU A 48 3.28 5.08 10.43
C LEU A 48 1.85 5.01 9.91
N SER A 49 1.60 5.58 8.73
CA SER A 49 0.28 5.60 8.09
C SER A 49 -0.20 4.21 7.68
N TRP A 50 0.70 3.31 7.26
CA TRP A 50 0.35 1.90 7.05
C TRP A 50 0.01 1.18 8.36
N ARG A 51 0.73 1.47 9.45
CA ARG A 51 0.43 0.88 10.77
C ARG A 51 -0.94 1.34 11.31
N ARG A 52 -1.27 2.63 11.19
CA ARG A 52 -2.59 3.13 11.61
C ARG A 52 -3.73 2.50 10.79
N ARG A 53 -3.58 2.44 9.45
CA ARG A 53 -4.59 1.85 8.56
C ARG A 53 -4.82 0.36 8.77
N SER A 54 -3.80 -0.41 9.17
CA SER A 54 -3.95 -1.84 9.47
C SER A 54 -4.47 -2.12 10.89
N CYS A 55 -4.19 -1.27 11.87
CA CYS A 55 -4.73 -1.32 13.23
C CYS A 55 -6.27 -1.25 13.24
N HIS A 56 -6.88 -0.40 12.42
CA HIS A 56 -8.35 -0.31 12.30
C HIS A 56 -9.02 -1.58 11.76
N ARG A 57 -8.26 -2.53 11.20
CA ARG A 57 -8.81 -3.80 10.68
C ARG A 57 -8.80 -4.95 11.69
N LEU A 58 -8.13 -4.79 12.84
CA LEU A 58 -8.05 -5.82 13.88
C LEU A 58 -8.93 -5.51 15.10
N SER A 59 -9.41 -4.28 15.24
CA SER A 59 -10.37 -3.92 16.28
C SER A 59 -11.80 -4.08 15.77
N GLY A 60 -12.41 -5.20 16.15
CA GLY A 60 -13.83 -5.26 16.47
C GLY A 60 -14.78 -5.26 15.27
N HIS A 61 -15.47 -6.38 15.12
CA HIS A 61 -16.82 -6.46 14.59
C HIS A 61 -17.65 -5.18 14.84
N GLY A 62 -17.95 -4.44 13.76
CA GLY A 62 -18.98 -3.39 13.73
C GLY A 62 -18.47 -1.95 13.77
N SER A 63 -18.18 -1.36 12.60
CA SER A 63 -18.90 -0.17 12.08
C SER A 63 -18.20 0.37 10.81
N PRO A 64 -18.92 0.65 9.70
CA PRO A 64 -18.36 1.24 8.50
C PRO A 64 -18.38 2.77 8.64
N SER A 65 -17.26 3.38 9.04
CA SER A 65 -17.07 4.82 8.82
C SER A 65 -16.07 5.04 7.69
N ALA A 66 -16.55 4.73 6.49
CA ALA A 66 -16.01 5.19 5.21
C ALA A 66 -17.17 5.73 4.36
N THR A 67 -18.08 6.48 4.99
CA THR A 67 -19.29 7.02 4.36
C THR A 67 -19.06 8.35 3.61
N GLN A 68 -17.80 8.68 3.27
CA GLN A 68 -17.49 9.84 2.42
C GLN A 68 -16.68 9.49 1.16
N SER A 69 -16.70 8.22 0.74
CA SER A 69 -16.23 7.80 -0.60
C SER A 69 -17.10 6.68 -1.16
N SER A 70 -18.42 6.79 -1.00
CA SER A 70 -19.32 5.62 -1.09
C SER A 70 -20.33 5.61 -2.24
N VAL A 71 -20.14 6.39 -3.32
CA VAL A 71 -20.94 6.18 -4.56
C VAL A 71 -20.09 6.12 -5.83
N SER A 72 -19.05 6.92 -5.98
CA SER A 72 -18.22 6.88 -7.20
C SER A 72 -17.18 5.76 -7.20
N SER A 73 -16.65 5.37 -6.02
CA SER A 73 -15.54 4.40 -5.95
C SER A 73 -15.98 2.94 -6.18
N LEU A 74 -17.27 2.63 -6.01
CA LEU A 74 -17.83 1.31 -6.31
C LEU A 74 -18.08 1.10 -7.81
N ALA A 75 -18.12 2.17 -8.61
CA ALA A 75 -18.43 2.08 -10.03
C ALA A 75 -17.19 1.88 -10.93
N ILE A 76 -16.00 2.29 -10.47
CA ILE A 76 -14.81 2.32 -11.33
C ILE A 76 -14.40 0.91 -11.76
N HIS A 77 -14.43 -0.06 -10.84
CA HIS A 77 -14.02 -1.43 -11.16
C HIS A 77 -15.04 -2.15 -12.06
N LEU A 78 -16.32 -1.77 -12.03
CA LEU A 78 -17.37 -2.38 -12.86
C LEU A 78 -17.13 -2.18 -14.37
N SER A 79 -16.48 -1.09 -14.76
CA SER A 79 -16.18 -0.77 -16.16
C SER A 79 -14.82 -1.29 -16.64
N GLN A 80 -14.03 -1.91 -15.76
CA GLN A 80 -12.67 -2.34 -16.11
C GLN A 80 -12.69 -3.67 -16.89
N PRO A 81 -11.87 -3.81 -17.94
CA PRO A 81 -11.89 -5.01 -18.79
C PRO A 81 -11.47 -6.30 -18.07
N TRP A 82 -10.80 -6.16 -16.93
CA TRP A 82 -10.36 -7.26 -16.07
C TRP A 82 -11.37 -7.62 -14.97
N PHE A 83 -12.50 -6.91 -14.86
CA PHE A 83 -13.50 -7.16 -13.82
C PHE A 83 -14.64 -8.02 -14.34
N HIS A 84 -14.80 -9.20 -13.75
CA HIS A 84 -15.80 -10.19 -14.18
C HIS A 84 -17.05 -10.24 -13.29
N GLY A 85 -17.26 -9.25 -12.40
CA GLY A 85 -18.53 -9.09 -11.69
C GLY A 85 -18.99 -10.31 -10.91
N LYS A 86 -20.06 -10.95 -11.38
CA LYS A 86 -20.73 -12.08 -10.75
C LYS A 86 -20.36 -13.42 -11.39
N LEU A 87 -19.18 -13.52 -12.00
CA LEU A 87 -18.66 -14.76 -12.57
C LEU A 87 -18.69 -15.87 -11.52
N SER A 88 -19.38 -16.97 -11.82
CA SER A 88 -19.40 -18.13 -10.94
C SER A 88 -18.07 -18.87 -10.96
N ARG A 89 -17.89 -19.80 -10.01
CA ARG A 89 -16.67 -20.60 -9.91
C ARG A 89 -16.46 -21.46 -11.16
N ASP A 90 -17.53 -22.04 -11.67
CA ASP A 90 -17.51 -22.95 -12.82
C ASP A 90 -17.24 -22.19 -14.13
N GLU A 91 -17.67 -20.92 -14.24
CA GLU A 91 -17.38 -20.07 -15.41
C GLU A 91 -15.95 -19.52 -15.43
N ALA A 92 -15.23 -19.58 -14.30
CA ALA A 92 -13.88 -19.04 -14.16
C ALA A 92 -12.75 -20.05 -14.43
N GLN A 93 -13.10 -21.26 -14.89
CA GLN A 93 -12.19 -22.41 -15.01
C GLN A 93 -11.93 -22.77 -16.48
#